data_AF-A0A1Q7PQ18-F1
#
_entry.id   AF-A0A1Q7PQ18-F1
#
_cell.length_a   1.000
_cell.length_b   1.000
_cell.length_c   1.000
_cell.angle_alpha   90.00
_cell.angle_beta   90.00
_cell.angle_gamma   90.00
#
_symmetry.space_group_name_H-M   'P 1'
#
loop_
_entity.id
_entity.type
_entity.pdbx_description
1 polymer ?
#
loop_
_entity_poly.entity_id
_entity_poly.type
_entity_poly.pdbx_seq_one_letter_code
_entity_poly.pdbx_strand_id
1 'polypeptide(L)'
;MLRINLSGTFYITQQAARVMLGQGSGCIITVSSSVGRAGRAGWGAYAVSKFGVEGLSQVLAEELRPLGVRTLTFNPGGTRTAMRVAAYPSEDPGRLRAPSVAADALLRLAMCTSPSISGKAFDLENLP
;
A
#
# COMPACT_ATOMS: atom_id res chain seq x y z
N MET A 1 8.44 14.07 5.24
CA MET A 1 7.92 12.97 4.41
C MET A 1 8.31 11.59 4.94
N LEU A 2 9.60 11.22 4.95
CA LEU A 2 10.07 9.88 5.35
C LEU A 2 9.65 9.45 6.76
N ARG A 3 9.78 10.33 7.76
CA ARG A 3 9.36 10.06 9.15
C ARG A 3 7.89 9.60 9.25
N ILE A 4 7.02 10.18 8.43
CA ILE A 4 5.58 9.85 8.45
C ILE A 4 5.31 8.63 7.58
N ASN A 5 5.68 8.70 6.29
CA ASN A 5 5.28 7.70 5.32
C ASN A 5 6.03 6.37 5.43
N LEU A 6 7.28 6.40 5.90
CA LEU A 6 8.11 5.20 6.00
C LEU A 6 8.26 4.76 7.45
N SER A 7 8.84 5.61 8.32
CA SER A 7 9.05 5.23 9.73
C SER A 7 7.71 5.02 10.45
N GLY A 8 6.72 5.89 10.24
CA GLY A 8 5.37 5.71 10.77
C GLY A 8 4.72 4.41 10.32
N THR A 9 4.83 4.07 9.04
CA THR A 9 4.35 2.78 8.50
C THR A 9 5.06 1.62 9.18
N PHE A 10 6.39 1.64 9.28
CA PHE A 10 7.17 0.60 9.96
C PHE A 10 6.73 0.37 11.41
N TYR A 11 6.55 1.43 12.19
CA TYR A 11 6.16 1.28 13.60
C TYR A 11 4.74 0.72 13.75
N ILE A 12 3.79 1.16 12.93
CA ILE A 12 2.41 0.64 12.98
C ILE A 12 2.35 -0.81 12.49
N THR A 13 3.04 -1.14 11.39
CA THR A 13 3.05 -2.52 10.89
C THR A 13 3.72 -3.48 11.86
N GLN A 14 4.76 -3.04 12.58
CA GLN A 14 5.38 -3.84 13.64
C GLN A 14 4.37 -4.21 14.74
N GLN A 15 3.57 -3.24 15.21
CA GLN A 15 2.57 -3.51 16.26
C GLN A 15 1.41 -4.36 15.75
N ALA A 16 0.93 -4.09 14.54
CA ALA A 16 -0.10 -4.92 13.90
C ALA A 16 0.37 -6.37 13.72
N ALA A 17 1.61 -6.57 13.27
CA ALA A 17 2.20 -7.90 13.12
C ALA A 17 2.24 -8.66 14.45
N ARG A 18 2.63 -8.02 15.57
CA ARG A 18 2.64 -8.68 16.90
C ARG A 18 1.27 -9.22 17.29
N VAL A 19 0.21 -8.47 17.02
CA VAL A 19 -1.18 -8.91 17.29
C VAL A 19 -1.55 -10.10 16.39
N MET A 20 -1.31 -9.99 15.09
CA MET A 20 -1.65 -11.01 14.10
C MET A 20 -0.86 -12.31 14.28
N LEU A 21 0.40 -12.22 14.75
CA LEU A 21 1.21 -13.37 15.12
C LEU A 21 0.60 -14.15 16.28
N GLY A 22 0.06 -13.47 17.29
CA GLY A 22 -0.70 -14.12 18.37
C GLY A 22 -1.98 -14.82 17.88
N GLN A 23 -2.53 -14.38 16.75
CA GLN A 23 -3.72 -14.98 16.11
C GLN A 23 -3.37 -16.09 15.10
N GLY A 24 -2.08 -16.25 14.74
CA GLY A 24 -1.64 -17.14 13.66
C GLY A 24 -2.22 -16.78 12.28
N SER A 25 -2.79 -15.58 12.13
CA SER A 25 -3.45 -15.16 10.90
C SER A 25 -3.53 -13.62 10.81
N GLY A 26 -3.53 -13.09 9.59
CA GLY A 26 -3.71 -11.67 9.37
C GLY A 26 -3.39 -11.20 7.96
N CYS A 27 -3.73 -9.95 7.67
CA CYS A 27 -3.39 -9.26 6.42
C CYS A 27 -3.00 -7.81 6.73
N ILE A 28 -1.77 -7.43 6.42
CA ILE A 28 -1.28 -6.06 6.49
C ILE A 28 -1.24 -5.49 5.07
N ILE A 29 -2.03 -4.45 4.81
CA ILE A 29 -2.05 -3.78 3.51
C ILE A 29 -1.48 -2.37 3.67
N THR A 30 -0.35 -2.09 3.03
CA THR A 30 0.25 -0.76 3.00
C THR A 30 -0.11 -0.02 1.72
N VAL A 31 -0.31 1.30 1.81
CA VAL A 31 -0.68 2.11 0.63
C VAL A 31 0.59 2.69 -0.01
N SER A 32 0.83 2.32 -1.26
CA SER A 32 1.95 2.77 -2.08
C SER A 32 1.51 3.79 -3.14
N SER A 33 2.27 3.91 -4.23
CA SER A 33 2.00 4.74 -5.40
C SER A 33 2.77 4.19 -6.60
N SER A 34 2.36 4.55 -7.82
CA SER A 34 3.15 4.25 -9.02
C SER A 34 4.59 4.80 -8.93
N VAL A 35 4.79 5.95 -8.27
CA VAL A 35 6.13 6.50 -8.01
C VAL A 35 6.91 5.81 -6.90
N GLY A 36 6.31 4.85 -6.21
CA GLY A 36 7.01 3.93 -5.32
C GLY A 36 7.62 2.72 -6.03
N ARG A 37 7.31 2.52 -7.32
CA ARG A 37 7.79 1.41 -8.14
C ARG A 37 8.64 1.87 -9.31
N ALA A 38 8.33 3.05 -9.86
CA ALA A 38 9.12 3.71 -10.91
C ALA A 38 9.31 5.19 -10.59
N GLY A 39 10.57 5.62 -10.44
CA GLY A 39 10.90 7.01 -10.13
C GLY A 39 10.44 7.97 -11.22
N ARG A 40 9.93 9.15 -10.83
CA ARG A 40 9.57 10.23 -11.75
C ARG A 40 10.07 11.57 -11.21
N ALA A 41 10.54 12.43 -12.11
CA ALA A 41 10.96 13.79 -11.77
C ALA A 41 9.83 14.56 -11.06
N GLY A 42 10.20 15.45 -10.13
CA GLY A 42 9.26 16.28 -9.37
C GLY A 42 8.61 15.63 -8.14
N TRP A 43 8.83 14.33 -7.89
CA TRP A 43 8.19 13.62 -6.76
C TRP A 43 9.06 13.46 -5.50
N GLY A 44 10.36 13.71 -5.60
CA GLY A 44 11.32 13.80 -4.49
C GLY A 44 11.08 12.81 -3.34
N ALA A 45 11.00 13.34 -2.12
CA ALA A 45 10.88 12.54 -0.90
C ALA A 45 9.58 11.71 -0.82
N TYR A 46 8.52 12.07 -1.57
CA TYR A 46 7.31 11.26 -1.62
C TYR A 46 7.56 9.94 -2.36
N ALA A 47 8.16 10.00 -3.56
CA ALA A 47 8.54 8.80 -4.32
C ALA A 47 9.47 7.90 -3.49
N VAL A 48 10.54 8.47 -2.92
CA VAL A 48 11.49 7.73 -2.06
C VAL A 48 10.76 7.05 -0.90
N SER A 49 9.81 7.74 -0.25
CA SER A 49 9.04 7.15 0.84
C SER A 49 8.20 5.95 0.39
N LYS A 50 7.63 5.98 -0.82
CA LYS A 50 6.81 4.89 -1.35
C LYS A 50 7.64 3.71 -1.83
N PHE A 51 8.84 3.94 -2.37
CA PHE A 51 9.83 2.87 -2.60
C PHE A 51 10.19 2.15 -1.30
N GLY A 52 10.41 2.90 -0.22
CA GLY A 52 10.67 2.33 1.10
C GLY A 52 9.50 1.48 1.61
N VAL A 53 8.25 1.90 1.36
CA VAL A 53 7.04 1.13 1.74
C VAL A 53 6.93 -0.17 0.94
N GLU A 54 7.23 -0.16 -0.37
CA GLU A 54 7.27 -1.38 -1.18
C GLU A 54 8.31 -2.38 -0.65
N GLY A 55 9.54 -1.92 -0.41
CA GLY A 55 10.60 -2.76 0.15
C GLY A 55 10.26 -3.31 1.54
N LEU A 56 9.72 -2.46 2.43
CA LEU A 56 9.24 -2.87 3.75
C LEU A 56 8.20 -3.99 3.66
N SER A 57 7.21 -3.86 2.78
CA SER A 57 6.17 -4.87 2.64
C SER A 57 6.70 -6.20 2.14
N GLN A 58 7.67 -6.20 1.22
CA GLN A 58 8.30 -7.42 0.70
C GLN A 58 9.12 -8.14 1.77
N VAL A 59 9.91 -7.39 2.57
CA VAL A 59 10.66 -7.96 3.70
C VAL A 59 9.72 -8.60 4.70
N LEU A 60 8.68 -7.87 5.13
CA LEU A 60 7.68 -8.41 6.05
C LEU A 60 6.92 -9.62 5.46
N ALA A 61 6.75 -9.68 4.14
CA ALA A 61 6.08 -10.83 3.51
C ALA A 61 6.88 -12.10 3.71
N GLU A 62 8.20 -12.04 3.48
CA GLU A 62 9.07 -13.20 3.65
C GLU A 62 9.20 -13.61 5.12
N GLU A 63 9.25 -12.65 6.03
CA GLU A 63 9.34 -12.92 7.48
C GLU A 63 8.04 -13.51 8.05
N LEU A 64 6.88 -13.00 7.62
CA LEU A 64 5.60 -13.27 8.27
C LEU A 64 4.74 -14.34 7.57
N ARG A 65 4.98 -14.62 6.29
CA ARG A 65 4.22 -15.62 5.52
C ARG A 65 4.24 -17.02 6.15
N PRO A 66 5.38 -17.55 6.66
CA PRO A 66 5.40 -18.85 7.35
C PRO A 66 4.59 -18.86 8.64
N LEU A 67 4.28 -17.68 9.19
CA LEU A 67 3.58 -17.48 10.46
C LEU A 67 2.09 -17.15 10.26
N GLY A 68 1.57 -17.31 9.04
CA GLY A 68 0.14 -17.12 8.72
C GLY A 68 -0.29 -15.68 8.46
N VAL A 69 0.64 -14.71 8.50
CA VAL A 69 0.34 -13.29 8.27
C VAL A 69 0.81 -12.87 6.89
N ARG A 70 -0.09 -12.28 6.11
CA ARG A 70 0.20 -11.82 4.75
C ARG A 70 0.45 -10.33 4.73
N THR A 71 1.36 -9.87 3.88
CA THR A 71 1.60 -8.44 3.67
C THR A 71 1.46 -8.08 2.20
N LEU A 72 0.82 -6.96 1.89
CA LEU A 72 0.53 -6.51 0.54
C LEU A 72 0.81 -5.01 0.41
N THR A 73 1.15 -4.56 -0.80
CA THR A 73 1.11 -3.13 -1.13
C THR A 73 -0.03 -2.85 -2.10
N PHE A 74 -0.72 -1.74 -1.90
CA PHE A 74 -1.80 -1.30 -2.78
C PHE A 74 -1.54 0.13 -3.27
N ASN A 75 -1.57 0.32 -4.58
CA ASN A 75 -1.54 1.64 -5.19
C ASN A 75 -2.95 1.97 -5.72
N PRO A 76 -3.60 3.02 -5.18
CA PRO A 76 -4.97 3.38 -5.56
C PRO A 76 -5.04 4.11 -6.92
N GLY A 77 -3.89 4.44 -7.52
CA GLY A 77 -3.84 5.25 -8.73
C GLY A 77 -4.37 6.67 -8.52
N GLY A 78 -4.74 7.33 -9.62
CA GLY A 78 -5.37 8.65 -9.58
C GLY A 78 -6.76 8.58 -8.94
N THR A 79 -6.84 8.95 -7.66
CA THR A 79 -8.09 8.96 -6.88
C THR A 79 -8.52 10.39 -6.58
N ARG A 80 -9.80 10.70 -6.77
CA ARG A 80 -10.39 12.03 -6.55
C ARG A 80 -10.37 12.40 -5.07
N THR A 81 -9.28 13.04 -4.66
CA THR A 81 -8.99 13.45 -3.27
C THR A 81 -8.29 14.80 -3.25
N ALA A 82 -8.35 15.51 -2.11
CA ALA A 82 -7.61 16.76 -1.93
C ALA A 82 -6.09 16.57 -2.10
N MET A 83 -5.53 15.44 -1.66
CA MET A 83 -4.12 15.11 -1.85
C MET A 83 -3.75 15.02 -3.34
N ARG A 84 -4.62 14.44 -4.17
CA ARG A 84 -4.39 14.32 -5.61
C ARG A 84 -4.46 15.68 -6.32
N VAL A 85 -5.42 16.52 -5.93
CA VAL A 85 -5.53 17.90 -6.45
C VAL A 85 -4.28 18.71 -6.11
N ALA A 86 -3.76 18.61 -4.89
CA ALA A 86 -2.51 19.27 -4.51
C ALA A 86 -1.29 18.76 -5.29
N ALA A 87 -1.26 17.46 -5.63
CA ALA A 87 -0.18 16.86 -6.41
C ALA A 87 -0.25 17.16 -7.92
N TYR A 88 -1.46 17.33 -8.46
CA TYR A 88 -1.71 17.64 -9.86
C TYR A 88 -2.79 18.75 -10.00
N PRO A 89 -2.42 20.03 -9.78
CA PRO A 89 -3.40 21.12 -9.75
C PRO A 89 -4.16 21.34 -11.07
N SER A 90 -3.53 20.99 -12.20
CA SER A 90 -4.10 21.17 -13.53
C SER A 90 -4.88 19.95 -14.04
N GLU A 91 -4.97 18.86 -13.27
CA GLU A 91 -5.72 17.67 -13.65
C GLU A 91 -7.20 17.85 -13.35
N ASP A 92 -8.07 17.48 -14.30
CA ASP A 92 -9.52 17.49 -14.10
C ASP A 92 -9.94 16.38 -13.10
N PRO A 93 -10.48 16.73 -11.91
CA PRO A 93 -10.92 15.74 -10.93
C PRO A 93 -12.07 14.86 -11.43
N GLY A 94 -12.84 15.31 -12.43
CA GLY A 94 -13.93 14.55 -13.04
C GLY A 94 -13.46 13.27 -13.74
N ARG A 95 -12.19 13.22 -14.16
CA ARG A 95 -11.57 12.06 -14.81
C ARG A 95 -10.99 11.02 -13.83
N LEU A 96 -10.99 11.34 -12.53
CA LEU A 96 -10.44 10.48 -11.49
C LEU A 96 -11.50 9.58 -10.87
N ARG A 97 -11.07 8.38 -10.45
CA ARG A 97 -11.95 7.44 -9.76
C ARG A 97 -12.33 7.96 -8.38
N ALA A 98 -13.53 7.63 -7.94
CA ALA A 98 -13.98 7.95 -6.59
C ALA A 98 -13.19 7.15 -5.54
N PRO A 99 -12.98 7.68 -4.32
CA PRO A 99 -12.33 6.96 -3.23
C PRO A 99 -12.98 5.62 -2.87
N SER A 100 -14.29 5.48 -3.07
CA SER A 100 -15.02 4.23 -2.84
C SER A 100 -14.46 3.06 -3.66
N VAL A 101 -14.00 3.31 -4.88
CA VAL A 101 -13.39 2.27 -5.74
C VAL A 101 -12.12 1.69 -5.11
N ALA A 102 -11.30 2.55 -4.48
CA ALA A 102 -10.11 2.12 -3.76
C ALA A 102 -10.47 1.40 -2.44
N ALA A 103 -11.55 1.83 -1.76
CA ALA A 103 -12.04 1.15 -0.56
C ALA A 103 -12.53 -0.27 -0.86
N ASP A 104 -13.29 -0.45 -1.95
CA ASP A 104 -13.78 -1.76 -2.38
C ASP A 104 -12.62 -2.69 -2.75
N ALA A 105 -11.57 -2.17 -3.40
CA ALA A 105 -10.36 -2.91 -3.70
C ALA A 105 -9.62 -3.37 -2.43
N LEU A 106 -9.48 -2.49 -1.43
CA LEU A 106 -8.87 -2.83 -0.15
C LEU A 106 -9.65 -3.93 0.59
N LEU A 107 -10.99 -3.86 0.57
CA LEU A 107 -11.84 -4.90 1.14
C LEU A 107 -11.63 -6.25 0.45
N ARG A 108 -11.60 -6.27 -0.89
CA ARG A 108 -11.32 -7.50 -1.67
C ARG A 108 -9.96 -8.10 -1.31
N LEU A 109 -8.91 -7.28 -1.21
CA LEU A 109 -7.57 -7.73 -0.85
C LEU A 109 -7.53 -8.29 0.58
N ALA A 110 -8.18 -7.62 1.53
CA ALA A 110 -8.26 -8.07 2.92
C ALA A 110 -8.98 -9.41 3.05
N MET A 111 -10.05 -9.60 2.27
CA MET A 111 -10.89 -10.81 2.27
C MET A 111 -10.32 -11.98 1.48
N CYS A 112 -9.47 -11.74 0.48
CA CYS A 112 -8.75 -12.82 -0.20
C CYS A 112 -7.88 -13.53 0.82
N THR A 113 -7.93 -14.86 0.96
CA THR A 113 -7.15 -15.63 1.97
C THR A 113 -5.98 -16.38 1.36
N SER A 114 -5.79 -16.32 0.04
CA SER A 114 -4.72 -17.05 -0.65
C SER A 114 -3.33 -16.66 -0.11
N PRO A 115 -2.48 -17.62 0.29
CA PRO A 115 -1.11 -17.32 0.69
C PRO A 115 -0.25 -16.77 -0.46
N SER A 116 -0.62 -17.08 -1.72
CA SER A 116 0.15 -16.72 -2.91
C SER A 116 0.08 -15.24 -3.26
N ILE A 117 -0.76 -14.45 -2.58
CA ILE A 117 -0.81 -13.00 -2.77
C ILE A 117 0.17 -12.25 -1.87
N SER A 118 0.68 -12.87 -0.80
CA SER A 118 1.63 -12.21 0.11
C SER A 118 2.89 -11.75 -0.64
N GLY A 119 3.37 -10.55 -0.30
CA GLY A 119 4.52 -9.90 -0.93
C GLY A 119 4.23 -9.25 -2.29
N LYS A 120 3.01 -9.38 -2.82
CA LYS A 120 2.63 -8.79 -4.11
C LYS A 120 2.14 -7.36 -3.97
N ALA A 121 2.32 -6.65 -5.08
CA ALA A 121 1.95 -5.26 -5.25
C ALA A 121 0.72 -5.18 -6.16
N PHE A 122 -0.35 -4.59 -5.64
CA PHE A 122 -1.63 -4.48 -6.32
C PHE A 122 -1.93 -3.04 -6.73
N ASP A 123 -2.68 -2.94 -7.82
CA ASP A 123 -3.31 -1.77 -8.39
C ASP A 123 -4.79 -2.11 -8.57
N LEU A 124 -5.59 -1.16 -9.04
CA LEU A 124 -7.01 -1.42 -9.30
C LEU A 124 -7.22 -2.40 -10.46
N GLU A 125 -6.23 -2.53 -11.35
CA GLU A 125 -6.29 -3.30 -12.59
C GLU A 125 -5.88 -4.78 -12.42
N ASN A 126 -5.25 -5.15 -11.30
CA ASN A 126 -4.65 -6.49 -11.13
C ASN A 126 -5.02 -7.15 -9.79
N LEU A 127 -6.19 -6.80 -9.23
CA LEU A 127 -6.75 -7.43 -8.03
C LEU A 127 -6.97 -8.94 -8.24
N PRO A 128 -6.81 -9.76 -7.19
CA PRO A 128 -7.06 -11.20 -7.24
C PRO A 128 -8.54 -11.55 -7.40
#